data_AF-A0A1I0YGT0-F1
#
_entry.id   AF-A0A1I0YGT0-F1
#
_cell.length_a   1.000
_cell.length_b   1.000
_cell.length_c   1.000
_cell.angle_alpha   90.00
_cell.angle_beta   90.00
_cell.angle_gamma   90.00
#
_symmetry.space_group_name_H-M   'P 1'
#
loop_
_entity.id
_entity.type
_entity.pdbx_description
1 polymer ?
#
loop_
_entity_poly.entity_id
_entity_poly.type
_entity_poly.pdbx_seq_one_letter_code
_entity_poly.pdbx_strand_id
1 'polypeptide(L)'
;MTYSIDILNESNFKTSDWSGGKTTELAIYPYNAIYKKLNFKWRISSATVDLEKSIFTNLPNITRFITPLNGVLKLKHNSEELITLHPFEIHKFNGDCETISYGKVKDFNLMLGKDVSGSLSTVSLDSDTVEINLNPINSENNFNEISEIFFSQDSSVKFGIGENEEVILHENELLLIHLDSQYNDFKITITPQNEQCTVLRSTIMY
;
A
#
# COMPACT_ATOMS: atom_id res chain seq x y z
N MET A 1 -15.75 -16.39 -11.87
CA MET A 1 -14.94 -15.32 -11.26
C MET A 1 -13.53 -15.82 -11.16
N THR A 2 -12.58 -15.11 -11.76
CA THR A 2 -11.16 -15.41 -11.65
C THR A 2 -10.54 -14.29 -10.83
N TYR A 3 -10.28 -14.59 -9.58
CA TYR A 3 -9.34 -13.82 -8.78
C TYR A 3 -8.08 -14.67 -8.58
N SER A 4 -6.96 -14.03 -8.29
CA SER A 4 -5.75 -14.69 -7.84
C SER A 4 -5.33 -14.13 -6.49
N ILE A 5 -4.73 -14.97 -5.67
CA ILE A 5 -4.18 -14.60 -4.37
C ILE A 5 -2.69 -14.90 -4.38
N ASP A 6 -1.90 -13.91 -3.99
CA ASP A 6 -0.47 -14.03 -3.75
C ASP A 6 -0.16 -13.56 -2.32
N ILE A 7 0.65 -14.33 -1.59
CA ILE A 7 1.27 -13.89 -0.33
C ILE A 7 2.74 -13.65 -0.63
N LEU A 8 3.17 -12.41 -0.42
CA LEU A 8 4.54 -11.98 -0.65
C LEU A 8 5.24 -11.75 0.69
N ASN A 9 6.46 -12.28 0.80
CA ASN A 9 7.31 -12.15 1.98
C ASN A 9 8.71 -11.66 1.60
N GLU A 10 9.63 -11.66 2.58
CA GLU A 10 11.00 -11.18 2.41
C GLU A 10 11.73 -11.78 1.18
N SER A 11 11.46 -13.05 0.85
CA SER A 11 12.09 -13.70 -0.31
C SER A 11 11.62 -13.14 -1.67
N ASN A 12 10.44 -12.51 -1.70
CA ASN A 12 9.89 -11.86 -2.89
C ASN A 12 10.31 -10.39 -3.01
N PHE A 13 10.66 -9.76 -1.89
CA PHE A 13 10.92 -8.34 -1.83
C PHE A 13 12.28 -7.95 -2.40
N LYS A 14 12.37 -6.72 -2.92
CA LYS A 14 13.61 -6.17 -3.48
C LYS A 14 14.02 -4.91 -2.75
N THR A 15 15.17 -4.95 -2.06
CA THR A 15 15.71 -3.80 -1.35
C THR A 15 16.77 -3.07 -2.17
N SER A 16 16.74 -1.74 -2.13
CA SER A 16 17.74 -0.86 -2.70
C SER A 16 18.05 0.31 -1.76
N ASP A 17 19.29 0.76 -1.75
CA ASP A 17 19.70 1.94 -0.98
C ASP A 17 19.36 3.23 -1.76
N TRP A 18 19.08 4.30 -1.01
CA TRP A 18 18.93 5.66 -1.52
C TRP A 18 19.60 6.66 -0.56
N SER A 19 19.73 7.93 -0.96
CA SER A 19 20.49 8.91 -0.18
C SER A 19 19.95 9.16 1.24
N GLY A 20 18.69 8.82 1.51
CA GLY A 20 18.04 9.00 2.80
C GLY A 20 17.81 7.72 3.62
N GLY A 21 18.18 6.54 3.11
CA GLY A 21 18.01 5.25 3.80
C GLY A 21 17.86 4.08 2.84
N LYS A 22 16.94 3.15 3.13
CA LYS A 22 16.65 1.98 2.28
C LYS A 22 15.22 2.00 1.79
N THR A 23 14.97 1.40 0.64
CA THR A 23 13.61 1.14 0.15
C THR A 23 13.49 -0.32 -0.24
N THR A 24 12.51 -0.99 0.34
CA THR A 24 12.10 -2.34 0.00
C THR A 24 10.83 -2.27 -0.84
N GLU A 25 10.93 -2.67 -2.10
CA GLU A 25 9.79 -2.90 -2.99
C GLU A 25 9.07 -4.18 -2.55
N LEU A 26 7.81 -4.03 -2.12
CA LEU A 26 6.99 -5.14 -1.67
C LEU A 26 6.23 -5.77 -2.84
N ALA A 27 5.71 -4.92 -3.74
CA ALA A 27 5.05 -5.34 -4.97
C ALA A 27 5.09 -4.21 -6.02
N ILE A 28 5.07 -4.59 -7.30
CA ILE A 28 4.98 -3.65 -8.43
C ILE A 28 4.18 -4.31 -9.55
N TYR A 29 3.32 -3.54 -10.22
CA TYR A 29 2.54 -4.03 -11.35
C TYR A 29 2.70 -3.15 -12.60
N PRO A 30 2.82 -3.74 -13.81
CA PRO A 30 2.99 -5.17 -14.05
C PRO A 30 4.27 -5.71 -13.39
N TYR A 31 4.34 -7.02 -13.11
CA TYR A 31 5.43 -7.63 -12.31
C TYR A 31 6.83 -7.45 -12.92
N ASN A 32 6.90 -7.13 -14.21
CA ASN A 32 8.15 -6.83 -14.94
C ASN A 32 8.44 -5.33 -15.07
N ALA A 33 7.64 -4.46 -14.47
CA ALA A 33 7.87 -3.02 -14.47
C ALA A 33 9.20 -2.68 -13.78
N ILE A 34 9.79 -1.56 -14.20
CA ILE A 34 11.06 -1.07 -13.71
C ILE A 34 10.79 0.30 -13.09
N TYR A 35 10.88 0.39 -11.76
CA TYR A 35 10.63 1.63 -11.01
C TYR A 35 11.33 2.86 -11.62
N LYS A 36 12.61 2.74 -11.97
CA LYS A 36 13.40 3.83 -12.58
C LYS A 36 12.88 4.31 -13.94
N LYS A 37 12.08 3.52 -14.64
CA LYS A 37 11.45 3.88 -15.93
C LYS A 37 10.04 4.45 -15.75
N LEU A 38 9.50 4.47 -14.53
CA LEU A 38 8.12 4.91 -14.23
C LEU A 38 7.06 4.21 -15.10
N ASN A 39 7.31 2.97 -15.49
CA ASN A 39 6.44 2.19 -16.38
C ASN A 39 5.55 1.19 -15.62
N PHE A 40 5.23 1.51 -14.37
CA PHE A 40 4.32 0.73 -13.53
C PHE A 40 2.93 1.39 -13.49
N LYS A 41 1.89 0.55 -13.37
CA LYS A 41 0.53 0.99 -13.02
C LYS A 41 0.48 1.35 -11.54
N TRP A 42 1.04 0.51 -10.67
CA TRP A 42 1.16 0.80 -9.26
C TRP A 42 2.40 0.15 -8.64
N ARG A 43 2.83 0.67 -7.50
CA ARG A 43 3.95 0.15 -6.72
C ARG A 43 3.67 0.32 -5.23
N ILE A 44 3.91 -0.77 -4.48
CA ILE A 44 3.91 -0.78 -3.02
C ILE A 44 5.35 -0.94 -2.54
N SER A 45 5.75 -0.12 -1.59
CA SER A 45 7.06 -0.23 -0.95
C SER A 45 7.04 0.19 0.50
N SER A 46 8.03 -0.25 1.26
CA SER A 46 8.35 0.30 2.57
C SER A 46 9.75 0.90 2.52
N ALA A 47 9.93 2.12 3.05
CA ALA A 47 11.24 2.75 3.14
C ALA A 47 11.63 3.00 4.59
N THR A 48 12.94 2.93 4.87
CA THR A 48 13.51 3.54 6.06
C THR A 48 14.05 4.92 5.70
N VAL A 49 13.74 5.90 6.54
CA VAL A 49 14.36 7.22 6.54
C VAL A 49 15.39 7.22 7.66
N ASP A 50 16.65 7.08 7.31
CA ASP A 50 17.75 6.91 8.28
C ASP A 50 18.39 8.27 8.65
N LEU A 51 18.13 9.29 7.82
CA LEU A 51 18.58 10.66 8.03
C LEU A 51 17.45 11.53 8.61
N GLU A 52 17.79 12.42 9.55
CA GLU A 52 16.83 13.37 10.14
C GLU A 52 16.17 14.29 9.13
N LYS A 53 16.81 14.50 7.98
CA LYS A 53 16.28 15.26 6.85
C LYS A 53 16.61 14.52 5.56
N SER A 54 15.59 14.24 4.76
CA SER A 54 15.77 13.61 3.44
C SER A 54 14.97 14.36 2.37
N ILE A 55 15.45 14.29 1.13
CA ILE A 55 14.73 14.82 -0.03
C ILE A 55 14.19 13.63 -0.81
N PHE A 56 12.89 13.62 -1.07
CA PHE A 56 12.27 12.56 -1.86
C PHE A 56 12.60 12.74 -3.34
N THR A 57 12.70 11.61 -4.04
CA THR A 57 12.87 11.62 -5.50
C THR A 57 11.62 12.23 -6.14
N ASN A 58 11.84 13.15 -7.10
CA ASN A 58 10.78 13.71 -7.93
C ASN A 58 10.26 12.64 -8.91
N LEU A 59 8.96 12.35 -8.87
CA LEU A 59 8.28 11.32 -9.64
C LEU A 59 7.10 11.94 -10.40
N PRO A 60 7.34 12.56 -11.57
CA PRO A 60 6.29 13.26 -12.30
C PRO A 60 5.17 12.32 -12.75
N ASN A 61 3.93 12.80 -12.66
CA ASN A 61 2.70 12.05 -12.98
C ASN A 61 2.44 10.82 -12.10
N ILE A 62 3.09 10.71 -10.94
CA ILE A 62 2.84 9.65 -9.97
C ILE A 62 2.05 10.22 -8.80
N THR A 63 0.89 9.65 -8.49
CA THR A 63 0.19 9.96 -7.24
C THR A 63 0.76 9.09 -6.12
N ARG A 64 1.07 9.69 -4.96
CA ARG A 64 1.64 8.97 -3.82
C ARG A 64 0.73 9.04 -2.61
N PHE A 65 0.66 7.92 -1.90
CA PHE A 65 0.16 7.84 -0.54
C PHE A 65 1.31 7.37 0.33
N ILE A 66 1.46 8.00 1.49
CA ILE A 66 2.48 7.62 2.46
C ILE A 66 1.87 7.59 3.85
N THR A 67 2.35 6.65 4.65
CA THR A 67 2.06 6.61 6.09
C THR A 67 3.28 6.08 6.84
N PRO A 68 3.71 6.72 7.94
CA PRO A 68 4.73 6.12 8.79
C PRO A 68 4.14 4.88 9.47
N LEU A 69 4.96 3.83 9.54
CA LEU A 69 4.68 2.61 10.29
C LEU A 69 5.17 2.70 11.73
N ASN A 70 6.13 3.58 11.99
CA ASN A 70 6.59 3.92 13.33
C ASN A 70 7.10 5.36 13.38
N GLY A 71 7.28 5.89 14.59
CA GLY A 71 7.77 7.25 14.79
C GLY A 71 6.85 8.32 14.21
N VAL A 72 7.36 9.55 14.08
CA VAL A 72 6.62 10.69 13.52
C VAL A 72 7.33 11.17 12.28
N LEU A 73 6.60 11.18 11.16
CA LEU A 73 7.10 11.68 9.87
C LEU A 73 6.58 13.08 9.66
N LYS A 74 7.47 14.03 9.35
CA LYS A 74 7.05 15.38 8.94
C LYS A 74 7.40 15.60 7.48
N LEU A 75 6.47 16.16 6.72
CA LEU A 75 6.61 16.41 5.28
C LEU A 75 6.42 17.89 4.97
N LYS A 76 7.18 18.38 4.00
CA LYS A 76 7.00 19.71 3.42
C LYS A 76 7.01 19.60 1.90
N HIS A 77 5.96 20.10 1.24
CA HIS A 77 5.85 20.13 -0.21
C HIS A 77 6.04 21.56 -0.74
N ASN A 78 6.83 21.80 -1.78
CA ASN A 78 6.90 23.06 -2.55
C ASN A 78 6.92 24.38 -1.74
N SER A 79 7.56 24.40 -0.57
CA SER A 79 7.58 25.52 0.41
C SER A 79 6.30 25.78 1.22
N GLU A 80 5.33 24.88 1.21
CA GLU A 80 4.08 24.92 1.99
C GLU A 80 4.26 24.66 3.50
N GLU A 81 3.15 24.61 4.23
CA GLU A 81 3.12 24.27 5.64
C GLU A 81 3.66 22.86 5.92
N LEU A 82 4.14 22.66 7.15
CA LEU A 82 4.68 21.39 7.59
C LEU A 82 3.54 20.44 7.97
N ILE A 83 3.43 19.32 7.26
CA ILE A 83 2.51 18.23 7.57
C ILE A 83 3.18 17.30 8.57
N THR A 84 2.49 16.93 9.64
CA THR A 84 2.97 15.97 10.64
C THR A 84 2.08 14.73 10.59
N LEU A 85 2.69 13.56 10.44
CA LEU A 85 2.02 12.27 10.39
C LEU A 85 2.51 11.39 11.53
N HIS A 86 1.57 10.92 12.34
CA HIS A 86 1.74 9.85 13.30
C HIS A 86 1.57 8.48 12.62
N PRO A 87 1.98 7.37 13.26
CA PRO A 87 1.86 6.05 12.67
C PRO A 87 0.45 5.77 12.16
N PHE A 88 0.35 5.23 10.95
CA PHE A 88 -0.90 4.90 10.26
C PHE A 88 -1.77 6.11 9.83
N GLU A 89 -1.33 7.35 10.06
CA GLU A 89 -1.92 8.53 9.41
C GLU A 89 -1.46 8.59 7.95
N ILE A 90 -2.42 8.70 7.03
CA ILE A 90 -2.18 8.60 5.60
C ILE A 90 -2.23 9.99 4.98
N HIS A 91 -1.20 10.29 4.17
CA HIS A 91 -1.14 11.52 3.40
C HIS A 91 -1.05 11.23 1.90
N LYS A 92 -1.92 11.85 1.12
CA LYS A 92 -1.92 11.79 -0.35
C LYS A 92 -1.29 13.04 -0.92
N PHE A 93 -0.36 12.89 -1.85
CA PHE A 93 0.31 14.01 -2.51
C PHE A 93 0.76 13.64 -3.93
N ASN A 94 1.07 14.65 -4.74
CA ASN A 94 1.64 14.45 -6.07
C ASN A 94 3.14 14.18 -5.96
N GLY A 95 3.62 13.17 -6.68
CA GLY A 95 5.02 12.79 -6.75
C GLY A 95 5.90 13.82 -7.45
N ASP A 96 5.32 14.77 -8.20
CA ASP A 96 6.06 15.89 -8.79
C ASP A 96 6.44 16.99 -7.79
N CYS A 97 5.81 17.02 -6.61
CA CYS A 97 6.10 18.01 -5.58
C CYS A 97 7.51 17.81 -5.03
N GLU A 98 8.27 18.89 -4.93
CA GLU A 98 9.50 18.93 -4.16
C GLU A 98 9.16 18.62 -2.69
N THR A 99 9.53 17.43 -2.24
CA THR A 99 9.13 16.90 -0.94
C THR A 99 10.35 16.67 -0.07
N ILE A 100 10.36 17.34 1.08
CA ILE A 100 11.38 17.17 2.12
C ILE A 100 10.73 16.46 3.30
N SER A 101 11.35 15.40 3.78
CA SER A 101 10.94 14.71 5.00
C SER A 101 11.86 15.01 6.17
N TYR A 102 11.29 14.94 7.37
CA TYR A 102 12.01 15.01 8.64
C TYR A 102 11.59 13.89 9.58
N GLY A 103 12.55 13.42 10.37
CA GLY A 103 12.38 12.33 11.32
C GLY A 103 12.80 10.98 10.74
N LYS A 104 13.25 10.09 11.63
CA LYS A 104 13.66 8.74 11.27
C LYS A 104 12.52 7.76 11.50
N VAL A 105 12.00 7.21 10.41
CA VAL A 105 10.82 6.35 10.40
C VAL A 105 11.01 5.19 9.43
N LYS A 106 10.25 4.12 9.64
CA LYS A 106 9.86 3.18 8.59
C LYS A 106 8.51 3.65 8.06
N ASP A 107 8.33 3.72 6.75
CA ASP A 107 7.06 4.10 6.11
C ASP A 107 6.51 2.99 5.22
N PHE A 108 5.26 3.16 4.80
CA PHE A 108 4.61 2.44 3.73
C PHE A 108 4.21 3.43 2.64
N ASN A 109 4.49 3.09 1.38
CA ASN A 109 4.23 3.93 0.23
C ASN A 109 3.42 3.19 -0.83
N LEU A 110 2.28 3.77 -1.22
CA LEU A 110 1.55 3.41 -2.42
C LEU A 110 1.81 4.47 -3.49
N MET A 111 2.28 4.04 -4.65
CA MET A 111 2.47 4.89 -5.82
C MET A 111 1.55 4.44 -6.94
N LEU A 112 0.81 5.37 -7.53
CA LEU A 112 -0.09 5.15 -8.66
C LEU A 112 0.45 5.86 -9.90
N GLY A 113 0.58 5.12 -10.98
CA GLY A 113 0.94 5.63 -12.30
C GLY A 113 -0.20 6.38 -12.98
N LYS A 114 0.03 6.73 -14.24
CA LYS A 114 -0.97 7.41 -15.06
C LYS A 114 -2.17 6.49 -15.32
N ASP A 115 -3.37 7.07 -15.36
CA ASP A 115 -4.62 6.38 -15.68
C ASP A 115 -4.94 5.23 -14.69
N VAL A 116 -4.47 5.35 -13.44
CA VAL A 116 -4.74 4.43 -12.34
C VAL A 116 -5.42 5.19 -11.20
N SER A 117 -6.47 4.60 -10.64
CA SER A 117 -7.16 5.14 -9.47
C SER A 117 -6.95 4.23 -8.27
N GLY A 118 -6.91 4.79 -7.07
CA GLY A 118 -6.77 3.98 -5.87
C GLY A 118 -6.74 4.78 -4.59
N SER A 119 -6.76 4.04 -3.49
CA SER A 119 -6.73 4.56 -2.12
C SER A 119 -5.80 3.72 -1.25
N LEU A 120 -5.32 4.35 -0.19
CA LEU A 120 -4.70 3.69 0.96
C LEU A 120 -5.58 4.02 2.16
N SER A 121 -5.92 3.01 2.97
CA SER A 121 -6.65 3.15 4.22
C SER A 121 -6.12 2.19 5.27
N THR A 122 -6.57 2.34 6.50
CA THR A 122 -6.29 1.44 7.62
C THR A 122 -7.54 0.63 7.96
N VAL A 123 -7.34 -0.60 8.42
CA VAL A 123 -8.36 -1.44 9.04
C VAL A 123 -7.88 -1.72 10.46
N SER A 124 -8.50 -1.07 11.43
CA SER A 124 -8.25 -1.32 12.86
C SER A 124 -9.08 -2.53 13.30
N LEU A 125 -8.41 -3.52 13.86
CA LEU A 125 -8.98 -4.78 14.31
C LEU A 125 -8.75 -4.89 15.81
N ASP A 126 -9.81 -4.90 16.61
CA ASP A 126 -9.69 -5.03 18.06
C ASP A 126 -9.83 -6.49 18.49
N SER A 127 -10.97 -7.10 18.16
CA SER A 127 -11.27 -8.52 18.43
C SER A 127 -12.31 -9.11 17.49
N ASP A 128 -13.16 -8.25 16.91
CA ASP A 128 -14.20 -8.67 15.97
C ASP A 128 -13.64 -8.87 14.55
N THR A 129 -14.30 -9.77 13.82
CA THR A 129 -14.11 -9.91 12.37
C THR A 129 -14.68 -8.69 11.66
N VAL A 130 -13.87 -8.03 10.84
CA VAL A 130 -14.32 -6.96 9.94
C VAL A 130 -14.66 -7.55 8.58
N GLU A 131 -15.78 -7.14 8.00
CA GLU A 131 -16.19 -7.51 6.66
C GLU A 131 -15.99 -6.36 5.68
N ILE A 132 -15.41 -6.68 4.53
CA ILE A 132 -15.19 -5.77 3.42
C ILE A 132 -15.93 -6.35 2.22
N ASN A 133 -16.89 -5.58 1.70
CA ASN A 133 -17.58 -5.92 0.47
C ASN A 133 -17.02 -5.07 -0.67
N LEU A 134 -16.56 -5.72 -1.73
CA LEU A 134 -16.16 -5.07 -2.97
C LEU A 134 -17.37 -5.06 -3.90
N ASN A 135 -17.83 -3.86 -4.24
CA ASN A 135 -18.86 -3.69 -5.26
C ASN A 135 -18.19 -3.61 -6.63
N PRO A 136 -18.81 -4.13 -7.70
CA PRO A 136 -18.27 -4.02 -9.06
C PRO A 136 -17.99 -2.56 -9.45
N ILE A 137 -16.94 -2.33 -10.23
CA ILE A 137 -16.63 -0.99 -10.73
C ILE A 137 -17.73 -0.56 -11.72
N ASN A 138 -18.31 0.62 -11.51
CA ASN A 138 -19.20 1.21 -12.50
C ASN A 138 -18.42 1.53 -13.79
N SER A 139 -18.99 1.14 -14.94
CA SER A 139 -18.42 1.23 -16.29
C SER A 139 -17.93 2.61 -16.77
N GLU A 140 -18.09 3.67 -15.99
CA GLU A 140 -17.75 5.04 -16.40
C GLU A 140 -16.24 5.29 -16.53
N ASN A 141 -15.40 4.52 -15.81
CA ASN A 141 -13.94 4.75 -15.78
C ASN A 141 -13.12 3.75 -16.60
N ASN A 142 -13.73 2.82 -17.35
CA ASN A 142 -13.06 1.80 -18.18
C ASN A 142 -11.99 0.93 -17.45
N PHE A 143 -12.00 0.87 -16.12
CA PHE A 143 -11.10 -0.02 -15.37
C PHE A 143 -11.53 -1.48 -15.53
N ASN A 144 -10.56 -2.34 -15.82
CA ASN A 144 -10.81 -3.76 -16.06
C ASN A 144 -10.17 -4.66 -14.98
N GLU A 145 -9.31 -4.09 -14.14
CA GLU A 145 -8.58 -4.84 -13.13
C GLU A 145 -8.67 -4.13 -11.77
N ILE A 146 -8.74 -4.92 -10.70
CA ILE A 146 -8.60 -4.46 -9.32
C ILE A 146 -7.45 -5.19 -8.64
N SER A 147 -6.69 -4.48 -7.83
CA SER A 147 -5.84 -5.08 -6.81
C SER A 147 -6.23 -4.59 -5.43
N GLU A 148 -6.58 -5.55 -4.58
CA GLU A 148 -6.73 -5.38 -3.14
C GLU A 148 -5.46 -5.86 -2.47
N ILE A 149 -4.82 -4.99 -1.70
CA ILE A 149 -3.53 -5.25 -1.09
C ILE A 149 -3.65 -5.03 0.40
N PHE A 150 -3.25 -6.02 1.19
CA PHE A 150 -3.21 -5.92 2.64
C PHE A 150 -1.79 -6.13 3.15
N PHE A 151 -1.39 -5.31 4.12
CA PHE A 151 -0.09 -5.41 4.77
C PHE A 151 -0.27 -5.28 6.28
N SER A 152 0.26 -6.24 7.02
CA SER A 152 0.30 -6.22 8.48
C SER A 152 1.75 -6.16 8.95
N GLN A 153 2.10 -5.20 9.81
CA GLN A 153 3.48 -5.03 10.25
C GLN A 153 3.84 -5.90 11.45
N ASP A 154 2.91 -6.07 12.38
CA ASP A 154 3.17 -6.45 13.77
C ASP A 154 2.34 -7.63 14.26
N SER A 155 1.49 -8.19 13.40
CA SER A 155 0.52 -9.19 13.81
C SER A 155 0.14 -10.12 12.66
N SER A 156 -0.13 -11.38 13.00
CA SER A 156 -0.74 -12.30 12.05
C SER A 156 -2.25 -12.11 12.02
N VAL A 157 -2.81 -12.09 10.81
CA VAL A 157 -4.24 -11.82 10.57
C VAL A 157 -4.80 -12.88 9.64
N LYS A 158 -5.98 -13.40 9.97
CA LYS A 158 -6.68 -14.37 9.13
C LYS A 158 -7.61 -13.63 8.18
N PHE A 159 -7.57 -14.01 6.91
CA PHE A 159 -8.47 -13.52 5.88
C PHE A 159 -9.39 -14.65 5.42
N GLY A 160 -10.69 -14.37 5.32
CA GLY A 160 -11.61 -15.14 4.50
C GLY A 160 -11.83 -14.42 3.17
N ILE A 161 -11.69 -15.12 2.05
CA ILE A 161 -11.68 -14.54 0.70
C ILE A 161 -12.68 -15.31 -0.16
N GLY A 162 -13.66 -14.59 -0.71
CA GLY A 162 -14.77 -15.21 -1.42
C GLY A 162 -15.59 -16.12 -0.50
N GLU A 163 -16.03 -17.27 -1.03
CA GLU A 163 -16.90 -18.18 -0.28
C GLU A 163 -16.14 -19.20 0.58
N ASN A 164 -14.96 -19.67 0.14
CA ASN A 164 -14.32 -20.86 0.73
C ASN A 164 -12.80 -20.74 0.93
N GLU A 165 -12.17 -19.63 0.56
CA GLU A 165 -10.72 -19.49 0.71
C GLU A 165 -10.38 -18.80 2.04
N GLU A 166 -9.45 -19.38 2.78
CA GLU A 166 -8.92 -18.79 4.00
C GLU A 166 -7.39 -18.75 3.92
N VAL A 167 -6.82 -17.61 4.26
CA VAL A 167 -5.36 -17.43 4.31
C VAL A 167 -4.96 -16.76 5.62
N ILE A 168 -3.79 -17.10 6.13
CA ILE A 168 -3.17 -16.40 7.27
C ILE A 168 -2.06 -15.55 6.69
N LEU A 169 -2.15 -14.24 6.91
CA LEU A 169 -1.09 -13.29 6.60
C LEU A 169 -0.24 -13.13 7.86
N HIS A 170 1.05 -13.46 7.78
CA HIS A 170 1.97 -13.24 8.89
C HIS A 170 2.49 -11.80 8.94
N GLU A 171 3.17 -11.47 10.04
CA GLU A 171 3.80 -10.16 10.21
C GLU A 171 4.80 -9.85 9.08
N ASN A 172 4.79 -8.61 8.62
CA ASN A 172 5.61 -8.10 7.49
C ASN A 172 5.39 -8.81 6.14
N GLU A 173 4.33 -9.59 5.99
CA GLU A 173 3.89 -10.11 4.71
C GLU A 173 2.87 -9.18 4.04
N LEU A 174 2.73 -9.34 2.73
CA LEU A 174 1.77 -8.63 1.90
C LEU A 174 0.84 -9.63 1.22
N LEU A 175 -0.46 -9.50 1.45
CA LEU A 175 -1.50 -10.21 0.73
C LEU A 175 -1.91 -9.38 -0.48
N LEU A 176 -1.83 -9.96 -1.68
CA LEU A 176 -2.30 -9.36 -2.91
C LEU A 176 -3.43 -10.21 -3.48
N ILE A 177 -4.59 -9.58 -3.69
CA ILE A 177 -5.73 -10.18 -4.36
C ILE A 177 -5.97 -9.40 -5.65
N HIS A 178 -5.85 -10.08 -6.79
CA HIS A 178 -6.12 -9.51 -8.10
C HIS A 178 -7.50 -9.97 -8.60
N LEU A 179 -8.34 -9.04 -9.07
CA LEU A 179 -9.68 -9.32 -9.58
C LEU A 179 -9.86 -8.71 -10.96
N ASP A 180 -10.51 -9.44 -11.88
CA ASP A 180 -11.04 -8.90 -13.14
C ASP A 180 -12.36 -8.16 -12.89
N SER A 181 -12.63 -7.04 -13.56
CA SER A 181 -13.79 -6.14 -13.40
C SER A 181 -15.16 -6.81 -13.52
N GLN A 182 -15.22 -8.04 -14.00
CA GLN A 182 -16.42 -8.88 -14.04
C GLN A 182 -16.69 -9.66 -12.74
N TYR A 183 -16.11 -9.28 -11.60
CA TYR A 183 -16.47 -9.88 -10.32
C TYR A 183 -17.90 -9.46 -9.91
N ASN A 184 -18.69 -10.42 -9.42
CA ASN A 184 -19.88 -10.08 -8.62
C ASN A 184 -19.43 -9.79 -7.18
N ASP A 185 -20.35 -9.32 -6.33
CA ASP A 185 -20.14 -9.08 -4.89
C ASP A 185 -19.05 -9.98 -4.28
N PHE A 186 -17.87 -9.39 -4.07
CA PHE A 186 -16.70 -10.11 -3.58
C PHE A 186 -16.47 -9.72 -2.14
N LYS A 187 -16.50 -10.72 -1.26
CA LYS A 187 -16.39 -10.52 0.18
C LYS A 187 -15.00 -10.90 0.67
N ILE A 188 -14.44 -10.04 1.52
CA ILE A 188 -13.23 -10.29 2.28
C ILE A 188 -13.57 -10.12 3.75
N THR A 189 -13.25 -11.11 4.58
CA THR A 189 -13.31 -10.99 6.04
C THR A 189 -11.90 -10.93 6.59
N ILE A 190 -11.72 -10.14 7.66
CA ILE A 190 -10.43 -9.96 8.31
C ILE A 190 -10.61 -10.19 9.80
N THR A 191 -9.91 -11.18 10.35
CA THR A 191 -10.04 -11.60 11.75
C THR A 191 -8.67 -11.54 12.43
N PRO A 192 -8.50 -10.72 13.48
CA PRO A 192 -7.26 -10.70 14.26
C PRO A 192 -7.04 -12.07 14.93
N GLN A 193 -5.80 -12.54 15.03
CA GLN A 193 -5.52 -13.86 15.63
C GLN A 193 -5.25 -13.81 17.13
N ASN A 194 -4.54 -12.79 17.62
CA ASN A 194 -4.07 -12.76 19.01
C ASN A 194 -4.28 -11.40 19.70
N GLU A 195 -4.11 -10.30 18.97
CA GLU A 195 -4.04 -8.96 19.56
C GLU A 195 -4.74 -7.93 18.66
N GLN A 196 -5.03 -6.76 19.24
CA GLN A 196 -5.47 -5.60 18.48
C GLN A 196 -4.38 -5.21 17.49
N CYS A 197 -4.74 -5.01 16.23
CA CYS A 197 -3.79 -4.67 15.20
C CYS A 197 -4.36 -3.73 14.14
N THR A 198 -3.46 -3.10 13.39
CA THR A 198 -3.82 -2.25 12.25
C THR A 198 -3.28 -2.86 10.97
N VAL A 199 -4.17 -3.15 10.04
CA VAL A 199 -3.82 -3.62 8.70
C VAL A 199 -3.91 -2.45 7.72
N LEU A 200 -2.87 -2.23 6.92
CA LEU A 200 -2.94 -1.31 5.80
C LEU A 200 -3.64 -1.98 4.63
N ARG A 201 -4.57 -1.27 4.01
CA ARG A 201 -5.33 -1.71 2.83
C ARG A 201 -5.13 -0.74 1.69
N SER A 202 -4.73 -1.24 0.52
CA SER A 202 -4.77 -0.49 -0.73
C SER A 202 -5.77 -1.11 -1.69
N THR A 203 -6.68 -0.27 -2.21
CA THR A 203 -7.58 -0.64 -3.31
C THR A 203 -7.14 0.10 -4.55
N ILE A 204 -6.86 -0.61 -5.64
CA ILE A 204 -6.30 -0.02 -6.86
C ILE A 204 -7.08 -0.53 -8.08
N MET A 205 -7.52 0.38 -8.94
CA MET A 205 -8.31 0.13 -10.16
C MET A 205 -7.55 0.63 -11.39
N TYR A 206 -7.43 -0.21 -12.43
CA TYR A 206 -6.56 0.07 -13.60
C TYR A 206 -6.85 -0.78 -14.86
#